data_AF-A0A960DMT0-F1
#
_entry.id   AF-A0A960DMT0-F1
#
_cell.length_a   1.000
_cell.length_b   1.000
_cell.length_c   1.000
_cell.angle_alpha   90.00
_cell.angle_beta   90.00
_cell.angle_gamma   90.00
#
_symmetry.space_group_name_H-M   'P 1'
#
loop_
_entity.id
_entity.type
_entity.pdbx_description
1 polymer ?
#
loop_
_entity_poly.entity_id
_entity_poly.type
_entity_poly.pdbx_seq_one_letter_code
_entity_poly.pdbx_strand_id
1 'polypeptide(L)'
;MSPVTDSTATRERSAVELVKEASAHLRGSIAEELTAPGDAFSADTVHLTKFHGFYQQDDRDVRRARTAAKLPLLSSCMVRAAVPGGVLTARQWLAMDRLAEQVARTAPRGAGAP
;
A
#
# COMPACT_ATOMS: atom_id res chain seq x y z
N MET A 1 -27.39 23.84 34.57
CA MET A 1 -26.23 23.59 33.69
C MET A 1 -25.49 22.40 34.26
N SER A 2 -25.79 21.19 33.78
CA SER A 2 -25.16 19.97 34.28
C SER A 2 -23.75 19.84 33.71
N PRO A 3 -22.76 19.37 34.48
CA PRO A 3 -21.39 19.27 34.01
C PRO A 3 -21.28 18.18 32.94
N VAL A 4 -20.64 18.51 31.81
CA VAL A 4 -20.24 17.53 30.79
C VAL A 4 -19.17 16.65 31.42
N THR A 5 -19.53 15.41 31.74
CA THR A 5 -18.58 14.40 32.19
C THR A 5 -17.80 13.95 30.96
N ASP A 6 -16.51 14.31 30.87
CA ASP A 6 -15.61 13.74 29.87
C ASP A 6 -15.46 12.25 30.17
N SER A 7 -16.08 11.42 29.34
CA SER A 7 -16.05 9.96 29.48
C SER A 7 -14.70 9.46 29.00
N THR A 8 -13.73 9.41 29.91
CA THR A 8 -12.48 8.65 29.75
C THR A 8 -12.76 7.15 29.88
N ALA A 9 -13.61 6.61 29.02
CA ALA A 9 -13.73 5.18 28.82
C ALA A 9 -12.61 4.75 27.85
N THR A 10 -11.67 3.94 28.32
CA THR A 10 -10.66 3.28 27.49
C THR A 10 -11.36 2.40 26.45
N ARG A 11 -11.60 2.94 25.24
CA ARG A 11 -12.13 2.17 24.11
C ARG A 11 -11.17 1.04 23.79
N GLU A 12 -11.68 -0.18 23.65
CA GLU A 12 -10.91 -1.30 23.10
C GLU A 12 -10.31 -0.87 21.75
N ARG A 13 -8.99 -0.91 21.69
CA ARG A 13 -8.22 -0.43 20.53
C ARG A 13 -8.23 -1.51 19.46
N SER A 14 -8.53 -1.12 18.22
CA SER A 14 -8.39 -2.05 17.09
C SER A 14 -6.93 -2.44 16.88
N ALA A 15 -6.69 -3.59 16.21
CA ALA A 15 -5.33 -4.00 15.84
C ALA A 15 -4.57 -2.90 15.07
N VAL A 16 -5.26 -2.13 14.23
CA VAL A 16 -4.67 -1.02 13.47
C VAL A 16 -4.26 0.14 14.39
N GLU A 17 -4.99 0.39 15.48
CA GLU A 17 -4.59 1.40 16.47
C GLU A 17 -3.32 0.99 17.23
N LEU A 18 -3.15 -0.31 17.51
CA LEU A 18 -1.94 -0.85 18.12
C LEU A 18 -0.74 -0.73 17.18
N VAL A 19 -0.91 -1.07 15.90
CA VAL A 19 0.12 -0.90 14.86
C VAL A 19 0.53 0.58 14.76
N LYS A 20 -0.44 1.50 14.75
CA LYS A 20 -0.14 2.95 14.70
C LYS A 20 0.64 3.42 15.91
N GLU A 21 0.31 2.96 17.11
CA GLU A 21 1.03 3.31 18.34
C GLU A 21 2.49 2.83 18.30
N ALA A 22 2.74 1.60 17.84
CA ALA A 22 4.07 1.03 17.74
C ALA A 22 4.91 1.60 16.57
N SER A 23 4.29 2.31 15.62
CA SER A 23 4.91 2.66 14.33
C SER A 23 5.88 3.86 14.33
N ALA A 24 6.17 4.49 15.47
CA ALA A 24 7.05 5.67 15.53
C ALA A 24 6.67 6.79 14.53
N HIS A 25 5.40 7.22 14.58
CA HIS A 25 4.78 8.19 13.66
C HIS A 25 4.58 7.63 12.25
N LEU A 26 3.93 6.47 12.15
CA LEU A 26 3.56 5.77 10.91
C LEU A 26 4.72 5.20 10.10
N ARG A 27 5.96 5.31 10.57
CA ARG A 27 7.15 4.80 9.88
C ARG A 27 7.23 3.28 9.89
N GLY A 28 7.07 2.68 11.06
CA GLY A 28 7.26 1.25 11.30
C GLY A 28 8.53 0.72 10.64
N SER A 29 8.43 -0.46 10.02
CA SER A 29 9.49 -1.13 9.26
C SER A 29 9.44 -0.85 7.75
N ILE A 30 8.70 0.18 7.28
CA ILE A 30 8.51 0.44 5.85
C ILE A 30 9.86 0.53 5.10
N ALA A 31 10.82 1.30 5.64
CA ALA A 31 12.11 1.51 4.97
C ALA A 31 12.94 0.23 4.86
N GLU A 32 12.91 -0.61 5.90
CA GLU A 32 13.61 -1.90 5.94
C GLU A 32 12.98 -2.86 4.94
N GLU A 33 11.65 -3.01 4.97
CA GLU A 33 10.92 -3.92 4.09
C GLU A 33 10.97 -3.51 2.61
N LEU A 34 11.10 -2.21 2.30
CA LEU A 34 11.31 -1.75 0.92
C LEU A 34 12.65 -2.22 0.32
N THR A 35 13.64 -2.52 1.16
CA THR A 35 14.96 -3.02 0.73
C THR A 35 15.12 -4.53 0.94
N ALA A 36 14.17 -5.15 1.64
CA ALA A 36 14.21 -6.57 1.94
C ALA A 36 13.90 -7.41 0.69
N PRO A 37 14.50 -8.61 0.57
CA PRO A 37 14.14 -9.54 -0.49
C PRO A 37 12.72 -10.08 -0.25
N GLY A 38 11.84 -9.94 -1.24
CA GLY A 38 10.48 -10.49 -1.19
C GLY A 38 9.49 -9.71 -2.04
N ASP A 39 8.35 -10.33 -2.29
CA ASP A 39 7.29 -9.76 -3.13
C ASP A 39 6.13 -9.18 -2.29
N ALA A 40 6.26 -9.11 -0.96
CA ALA A 40 5.18 -8.66 -0.08
C ALA A 40 5.68 -8.07 1.24
N PHE A 41 4.97 -7.04 1.70
CA PHE A 41 5.11 -6.46 3.03
C PHE A 41 4.43 -7.31 4.11
N SER A 42 4.87 -7.14 5.35
CA SER A 42 4.23 -7.68 6.53
C SER A 42 2.82 -7.10 6.73
N ALA A 43 1.96 -7.78 7.49
CA ALA A 43 0.59 -7.34 7.73
C ALA A 43 0.53 -5.94 8.36
N ASP A 44 1.41 -5.65 9.31
CA ASP A 44 1.49 -4.36 9.99
C ASP A 44 1.94 -3.26 9.02
N THR A 45 2.97 -3.53 8.22
CA THR A 45 3.45 -2.60 7.20
C THR A 45 2.38 -2.32 6.14
N VAL A 46 1.61 -3.33 5.70
CA VAL A 46 0.46 -3.13 4.79
C VAL A 46 -0.57 -2.15 5.37
N HIS A 47 -0.72 -2.04 6.69
CA HIS A 47 -1.56 -0.99 7.30
C HIS A 47 -0.91 0.40 7.22
N LEU A 48 0.40 0.50 7.42
CA LEU A 48 1.14 1.76 7.44
C LEU A 48 1.37 2.37 6.05
N THR A 49 1.60 1.54 5.03
CA THR A 49 1.79 1.97 3.62
C THR A 49 0.64 2.83 3.09
N LYS A 50 -0.59 2.57 3.55
CA LYS A 50 -1.80 3.33 3.20
C LYS A 50 -1.70 4.81 3.55
N PHE A 51 -1.01 5.15 4.64
CA PHE A 51 -0.76 6.54 5.05
C PHE A 51 0.30 7.22 4.19
N HIS A 52 1.15 6.44 3.52
CA HIS A 52 2.18 6.90 2.59
C HIS A 52 1.69 6.92 1.14
N GLY A 53 0.39 6.65 0.93
CA GLY A 53 -0.23 6.74 -0.38
C GLY A 53 0.08 5.56 -1.30
N PHE A 54 0.62 4.45 -0.80
CA PHE A 54 0.75 3.23 -1.61
C PHE A 54 0.08 2.03 -0.95
N TYR A 55 -0.37 1.11 -1.80
CA TYR A 55 -1.20 -0.02 -1.42
C TYR A 55 -0.67 -1.27 -2.10
N GLN A 56 -0.30 -2.28 -1.32
CA GLN A 56 -0.02 -3.60 -1.86
C GLN A 56 -1.33 -4.25 -2.32
N GLN A 57 -1.29 -4.80 -3.52
CA GLN A 57 -2.36 -5.54 -4.16
C GLN A 57 -1.77 -6.82 -4.72
N ASP A 58 -2.64 -7.78 -5.00
CA ASP A 58 -2.27 -8.99 -5.69
C ASP A 58 -3.17 -9.20 -6.90
N ASP A 59 -2.61 -9.81 -7.94
CA ASP A 59 -3.33 -10.12 -9.16
C ASP A 59 -4.34 -11.26 -8.92
N ARG A 60 -5.61 -10.87 -8.89
CA ARG A 60 -6.74 -11.76 -8.60
C ARG A 60 -6.99 -12.78 -9.71
N ASP A 61 -6.60 -12.50 -10.95
CA ASP A 61 -6.83 -13.40 -12.08
C ASP A 61 -5.93 -14.63 -11.98
N VAL A 62 -4.70 -14.44 -11.50
CA VAL A 62 -3.72 -15.53 -11.33
C VAL A 62 -3.65 -16.10 -9.92
N ARG A 63 -4.25 -15.43 -8.91
CA ARG A 63 -4.21 -15.82 -7.49
C ARG A 63 -4.48 -17.31 -7.29
N ARG A 64 -5.60 -17.81 -7.80
CA ARG A 64 -6.02 -19.21 -7.61
C ARG A 64 -5.01 -20.19 -8.18
N ALA A 65 -4.51 -19.92 -9.39
CA ALA A 65 -3.52 -20.77 -10.05
C ALA A 65 -2.19 -20.80 -9.27
N ARG A 66 -1.73 -19.64 -8.80
CA ARG A 66 -0.51 -19.53 -8.00
C ARG A 66 -0.63 -20.20 -6.64
N THR A 67 -1.75 -20.02 -5.93
CA THR A 67 -2.02 -20.70 -4.66
C THR A 67 -2.05 -22.22 -4.84
N ALA A 68 -2.69 -22.73 -5.89
CA ALA A 68 -2.69 -24.17 -6.19
C ALA A 68 -1.27 -24.71 -6.48
N ALA A 69 -0.45 -23.91 -7.16
CA ALA A 69 0.96 -24.20 -7.41
C ALA A 69 1.90 -23.94 -6.21
N LYS A 70 1.37 -23.52 -5.05
CA LYS A 70 2.14 -23.11 -3.86
C LYS A 70 3.19 -22.02 -4.14
N LEU A 71 2.93 -21.18 -5.13
CA LEU A 71 3.74 -20.02 -5.45
C LEU A 71 3.28 -18.80 -4.64
N PRO A 72 4.19 -17.86 -4.30
CA PRO A 72 3.81 -16.59 -3.68
C PRO A 72 2.82 -15.85 -4.56
N LEU A 73 1.94 -15.04 -3.97
CA LEU A 73 1.01 -14.20 -4.73
C LEU A 73 1.78 -13.24 -5.64
N LEU A 74 1.24 -12.97 -6.83
CA LEU A 74 1.81 -11.96 -7.71
C LEU A 74 1.37 -10.60 -7.18
N SER A 75 2.24 -9.97 -6.38
CA SER A 75 1.95 -8.68 -5.77
C SER A 75 2.37 -7.52 -6.66
N SER A 76 1.68 -6.40 -6.51
CA SER A 76 2.01 -5.12 -7.10
C SER A 76 1.65 -4.00 -6.12
N CYS A 77 2.20 -2.79 -6.31
CA CYS A 77 1.85 -1.64 -5.51
C CYS A 77 1.09 -0.61 -6.34
N MET A 78 -0.11 -0.23 -5.90
CA MET A 78 -0.81 0.95 -6.40
C MET A 78 -0.32 2.16 -5.63
N VAL A 79 0.17 3.18 -6.34
CA VAL A 79 0.58 4.46 -5.75
C VAL A 79 -0.45 5.53 -6.10
N ARG A 80 -0.88 6.29 -5.08
CA ARG A 80 -1.85 7.38 -5.20
C ARG A 80 -1.18 8.70 -4.86
N ALA A 81 -1.17 9.61 -5.84
CA ALA A 81 -0.76 10.99 -5.62
C ALA A 81 -1.83 11.80 -4.88
N ALA A 82 -1.40 12.65 -3.95
CA ALA A 82 -2.26 13.66 -3.36
C ALA A 82 -2.25 14.92 -4.24
N VAL A 83 -3.41 15.27 -4.81
CA VAL A 83 -3.55 16.42 -5.72
C VAL A 83 -4.64 17.36 -5.16
N PRO A 84 -4.27 18.39 -4.38
CA PRO A 84 -5.22 19.33 -3.82
C PRO A 84 -6.03 20.03 -4.91
N GLY A 85 -7.36 19.98 -4.81
CA GLY A 85 -8.27 20.56 -5.81
C GLY A 85 -8.22 19.88 -7.19
N GLY A 86 -7.49 18.76 -7.35
CA GLY A 86 -7.35 18.08 -8.65
C GLY A 86 -6.56 18.86 -9.70
N VAL A 87 -5.92 19.98 -9.32
CA VAL A 87 -5.20 20.84 -10.27
C VAL A 87 -3.74 20.42 -10.36
N LEU A 88 -3.28 20.17 -11.59
CA LEU A 88 -1.89 19.84 -11.89
C LEU A 88 -1.35 20.76 -12.98
N THR A 89 -0.08 21.12 -12.86
CA THR A 89 0.66 21.71 -13.98
C THR A 89 0.92 20.64 -15.05
N ALA A 90 1.07 21.06 -16.31
CA ALA A 90 1.44 20.14 -17.41
C ALA A 90 2.73 19.34 -17.09
N ARG A 91 3.70 19.96 -16.41
CA ARG A 91 4.93 19.29 -15.97
C ARG A 91 4.67 18.16 -14.97
N GLN A 92 3.79 18.37 -13.98
CA GLN A 92 3.44 17.35 -13.00
C GLN A 92 2.67 16.19 -13.65
N TRP A 93 1.74 16.50 -14.56
CA TRP A 93 1.05 15.47 -15.34
C TRP A 93 2.03 14.58 -16.12
N LEU A 94 2.91 15.19 -16.90
CA LEU A 94 3.92 14.44 -17.68
C LEU A 94 4.90 13.66 -16.79
N ALA A 95 5.14 14.11 -15.56
CA ALA A 95 5.96 13.34 -14.61
C ALA A 95 5.25 12.06 -14.15
N MET A 96 3.94 12.13 -13.86
CA MET A 96 3.16 10.94 -13.50
C MET A 96 3.04 9.95 -14.66
N ASP A 97 2.82 10.47 -15.87
CA ASP A 97 2.76 9.67 -17.10
C ASP A 97 4.05 8.87 -17.33
N ARG A 98 5.22 9.54 -17.27
CA ARG A 98 6.53 8.88 -17.35
C ARG A 98 6.73 7.84 -16.25
N LEU A 99 6.32 8.12 -15.02
CA LEU A 99 6.42 7.14 -13.92
C LEU A 99 5.57 5.91 -14.24
N ALA A 100 4.33 6.08 -14.70
CA ALA A 100 3.46 4.97 -15.07
C ALA A 100 4.09 4.11 -16.19
N GLU A 101 4.70 4.72 -17.19
CA GLU A 101 5.40 3.99 -18.25
C GLU A 101 6.61 3.21 -17.74
N GLN A 102 7.38 3.78 -16.82
CA GLN A 102 8.62 3.19 -16.33
C GLN A 102 8.39 2.05 -15.33
N VAL A 103 7.41 2.20 -14.42
CA VAL A 103 7.28 1.31 -13.25
C VAL A 103 5.94 0.58 -13.15
N ALA A 104 4.87 1.11 -13.75
CA ALA A 104 3.55 0.45 -13.70
C ALA A 104 3.37 -0.55 -14.87
N ARG A 105 4.13 -0.38 -15.95
CA ARG A 105 4.14 -1.34 -17.05
C ARG A 105 5.01 -2.54 -16.67
N THR A 106 4.43 -3.50 -15.96
CA THR A 106 4.99 -4.85 -15.87
C THR A 106 5.19 -5.36 -17.31
N ALA A 107 6.37 -5.93 -17.57
CA ALA A 107 6.86 -6.49 -18.84
C ALA A 107 5.79 -7.12 -19.77
N PRO A 108 6.02 -7.12 -21.10
CA PRO A 108 5.09 -7.66 -22.09
C PRO A 108 4.62 -9.05 -21.65
N ARG A 109 3.29 -9.23 -21.58
CA ARG A 109 2.70 -10.57 -21.53
C ARG A 109 3.36 -11.35 -22.67
N GLY A 110 4.08 -12.44 -22.37
CA GLY A 110 4.80 -13.23 -23.38
C GLY A 110 3.91 -13.44 -24.63
N ALA A 111 4.39 -13.26 -25.86
CA ALA A 111 5.52 -13.98 -26.42
C ALA A 111 5.53 -15.43 -25.90
N GLY A 112 4.56 -16.24 -26.35
CA GLY A 112 4.55 -17.69 -26.19
C GLY A 112 3.28 -18.28 -25.58
N ALA A 113 2.21 -18.38 -26.37
CA ALA A 113 1.38 -19.57 -26.40
C ALA A 113 1.50 -20.15 -27.83
N PRO A 114 1.65 -21.48 -28.02
CA PRO A 114 1.61 -22.06 -29.37
C PRO A 114 0.25 -21.82 -30.03
#